data_AF-A0A1T4SLI8-F1
#
_entry.id   AF-A0A1T4SLI8-F1
#
_cell.length_a   1.000
_cell.length_b   1.000
_cell.length_c   1.000
_cell.angle_alpha   90.00
_cell.angle_beta   90.00
_cell.angle_gamma   90.00
#
_symmetry.space_group_name_H-M   'P 1'
#
loop_
_entity.id
_entity.type
_entity.pdbx_description
1 polymer ?
#
loop_
_entity_poly.entity_id
_entity_poly.type
_entity_poly.pdbx_seq_one_letter_code
_entity_poly.pdbx_strand_id
1 'polypeptide(L)'
;MTSSGDLLADLPTPLLLPALGLFVLAETALLPGVVVPSLAIMLTAGLLAATGTVPLAAVLATAVTAAVAGDAIGFHSARLLGPRLWRGSRSERVLRHRQRAEEIIRRYGAWAMFVGRFIPFVRTLTPHLVGLGGLPYRRVAPGAVLGAAGWATLEIGVGYAVGVSAASVDPYVVVLTAAAVGLALTGGWALWRRSSRPSPRSMGAASAPPRPPRRAPRRTGPPPS
;
A
#
# COMPACT_ATOMS: atom_id res chain seq x y z
N MET A 1 40.58 4.14 -8.17
CA MET A 1 39.50 3.19 -8.52
C MET A 1 38.39 3.43 -7.52
N THR A 2 37.47 4.33 -7.86
CA THR A 2 36.32 4.73 -7.03
C THR A 2 35.25 3.66 -7.13
N SER A 3 35.04 2.92 -6.05
CA SER A 3 34.02 1.90 -5.94
C SER A 3 32.64 2.55 -5.91
N SER A 4 31.73 2.08 -6.75
CA SER A 4 30.34 2.55 -6.90
C SER A 4 29.46 2.37 -5.65
N GLY A 5 30.03 1.92 -4.53
CA GLY A 5 29.37 1.71 -3.24
C GLY A 5 29.33 2.94 -2.32
N ASP A 6 30.14 3.95 -2.61
CA ASP A 6 30.29 5.14 -1.73
C ASP A 6 29.18 6.18 -1.93
N LEU A 7 28.39 6.09 -3.01
CA LEU A 7 27.34 7.08 -3.35
C LEU A 7 26.17 7.15 -2.36
N LEU A 8 25.93 6.11 -1.57
CA LEU A 8 24.91 6.11 -0.52
C LEU A 8 25.49 6.43 0.88
N ALA A 9 26.80 6.26 1.06
CA ALA A 9 27.50 6.57 2.32
C ALA A 9 27.93 8.05 2.41
N ASP A 10 28.10 8.72 1.27
CA ASP A 10 28.49 10.14 1.16
C ASP A 10 27.32 11.14 1.16
N LEU A 11 26.08 10.68 1.32
CA LEU A 11 24.98 11.61 1.60
C LEU A 11 25.30 12.31 2.92
N PRO A 12 25.49 13.65 2.93
CA PRO A 12 25.81 14.34 4.18
C PRO A 12 24.71 14.02 5.18
N THR A 13 25.11 13.58 6.37
CA THR A 13 24.24 13.21 7.49
C THR A 13 22.98 14.10 7.67
N PRO A 14 23.03 15.44 7.46
CA PRO A 14 21.82 16.28 7.50
C PRO A 14 20.75 15.95 6.44
N LEU A 15 21.08 15.34 5.30
CA LEU A 15 20.13 15.02 4.23
C LEU A 15 19.41 13.69 4.42
N LEU A 16 19.88 12.82 5.30
CA LEU A 16 19.30 11.48 5.52
C LEU A 16 17.86 11.55 6.04
N LEU A 17 17.60 12.38 7.06
CA LEU A 17 16.26 12.52 7.63
C LEU A 17 15.27 13.19 6.67
N PRO A 18 15.61 14.33 6.01
CA PRO A 18 14.74 14.90 4.98
C PRO A 18 14.44 13.95 3.83
N ALA A 19 15.44 13.19 3.34
CA ALA A 19 15.24 12.23 2.27
C ALA A 19 14.31 11.09 2.70
N LEU A 20 14.51 10.53 3.90
CA LEU A 20 13.62 9.54 4.48
C LEU A 20 12.19 10.07 4.61
N GLY A 21 12.04 11.26 5.18
CA GLY A 21 10.74 11.90 5.37
C GLY A 21 10.04 12.14 4.04
N LEU A 22 10.75 12.66 3.04
CA LEU A 22 10.19 12.91 1.71
C LEU A 22 9.77 11.61 1.01
N PHE A 23 10.56 10.55 1.15
CA PHE A 23 10.24 9.25 0.58
C PHE A 23 8.97 8.67 1.21
N VAL A 24 8.91 8.62 2.55
CA VAL A 24 7.74 8.10 3.28
C VAL A 24 6.50 8.93 2.98
N LEU A 25 6.65 10.26 2.92
CA LEU A 25 5.57 11.19 2.56
C LEU A 25 5.07 10.91 1.14
N ALA A 26 5.98 10.82 0.16
CA ALA A 26 5.63 10.61 -1.24
C ALA A 26 4.94 9.25 -1.46
N GLU A 27 5.45 8.18 -0.85
CA GLU A 27 4.84 6.87 -0.90
C GLU A 27 3.43 6.87 -0.31
N THR A 28 3.27 7.50 0.87
CA THR A 28 2.00 7.49 1.58
C THR A 28 0.95 8.40 0.91
N ALA A 29 1.37 9.52 0.30
CA ALA A 29 0.46 10.55 -0.22
C ALA A 29 0.11 10.41 -1.71
N LEU A 30 1.08 10.04 -2.57
CA LEU A 30 0.94 10.17 -4.04
C LEU A 30 0.60 8.86 -4.76
N LEU A 31 0.73 7.72 -4.08
CA LEU A 31 0.78 6.40 -4.70
C LEU A 31 -0.35 5.46 -4.20
N PRO A 32 -1.64 5.83 -4.38
CA PRO A 32 -2.74 4.98 -3.95
C PRO A 32 -2.70 3.63 -4.68
N GLY A 33 -2.53 2.55 -3.92
CA GLY A 33 -2.49 1.18 -4.45
C GLY A 33 -1.18 0.78 -5.12
N VAL A 34 -0.15 1.61 -5.11
CA VAL A 34 1.20 1.21 -5.55
C VAL A 34 1.99 0.78 -4.32
N VAL A 35 2.51 -0.45 -4.35
CA VAL A 35 3.38 -0.97 -3.30
C VAL A 35 4.80 -0.54 -3.63
N VAL A 36 5.27 0.54 -3.02
CA VAL A 36 6.69 0.87 -3.00
C VAL A 36 7.34 0.08 -1.86
N PRO A 37 8.52 -0.53 -2.06
CA PRO A 37 9.20 -1.25 -0.99
C PRO A 37 9.78 -0.29 0.06
N SER A 38 8.92 0.26 0.94
CA SER A 38 9.33 1.07 2.11
C SER A 38 10.26 0.32 3.05
N LEU A 39 10.06 -1.00 3.13
CA LEU A 39 10.70 -1.88 4.10
C LEU A 39 12.22 -1.81 3.98
N ALA A 40 12.77 -1.79 2.77
CA ALA A 40 14.21 -1.67 2.58
C ALA A 40 14.75 -0.37 3.19
N ILE A 41 14.12 0.77 2.88
CA ILE A 41 14.55 2.09 3.35
C ILE A 41 14.37 2.23 4.86
N MET A 42 13.27 1.74 5.41
CA MET A 42 13.00 1.78 6.85
C MET A 42 13.99 0.90 7.63
N LEU A 43 14.31 -0.30 7.13
CA LEU A 43 15.32 -1.17 7.71
C LEU A 43 16.71 -0.53 7.63
N THR A 44 17.09 0.05 6.49
CA THR A 44 18.36 0.76 6.34
C THR A 44 18.45 1.97 7.27
N ALA A 45 17.37 2.72 7.44
CA ALA A 45 17.33 3.83 8.38
C ALA A 45 17.53 3.38 9.84
N GLY A 46 16.97 2.22 10.22
CA GLY A 46 17.21 1.58 11.51
C GLY A 46 18.66 1.13 11.69
N LEU A 47 19.24 0.51 10.65
CA LEU A 47 20.64 0.09 10.64
C LEU A 47 21.59 1.29 10.82
N LEU A 48 21.37 2.39 10.09
CA LEU A 48 22.15 3.63 10.24
C LEU A 48 21.99 4.26 11.62
N ALA A 49 20.83 4.10 12.26
CA ALA A 49 20.66 4.52 13.64
C ALA A 49 21.45 3.64 14.62
N ALA A 50 21.57 2.33 14.35
CA ALA A 50 22.35 1.40 15.17
C ALA A 50 23.87 1.66 15.09
N THR A 51 24.37 2.14 13.95
CA THR A 51 25.79 2.54 13.79
C THR A 51 26.10 3.92 14.40
N GLY A 52 25.09 4.61 14.97
CA GLY A 52 25.25 5.94 15.55
C GLY A 52 25.29 7.07 14.52
N THR A 53 25.08 6.79 13.23
CA THR A 53 25.11 7.79 12.16
C THR A 53 23.98 8.81 12.30
N VAL A 54 22.81 8.37 12.76
CA VAL A 54 21.65 9.23 13.04
C VAL A 54 20.96 8.82 14.34
N PRO A 55 20.41 9.75 15.14
CA PRO A 55 19.68 9.38 16.36
C PRO A 55 18.41 8.57 16.03
N LEU A 56 18.24 7.40 16.67
CA LEU A 56 17.05 6.54 16.48
C LEU A 56 15.74 7.31 16.69
N ALA A 57 15.68 8.16 17.72
CA ALA A 57 14.51 8.98 18.02
C ALA A 57 14.17 9.94 16.86
N ALA A 58 15.18 10.52 16.20
CA ALA A 58 14.99 11.42 15.07
C ALA A 58 14.48 10.66 13.83
N VAL A 59 14.98 9.45 13.58
CA VAL A 59 14.51 8.57 12.50
C VAL A 59 13.04 8.19 12.71
N LEU A 60 12.67 7.74 13.91
CA LEU A 60 11.29 7.40 14.26
C LEU A 60 10.37 8.61 14.16
N ALA A 61 10.74 9.75 14.75
CA ALA A 61 9.94 10.97 14.69
C ALA A 61 9.71 11.43 13.25
N THR A 62 10.75 11.39 12.42
CA THR A 62 10.67 11.78 11.00
C THR A 62 9.75 10.85 10.23
N ALA A 63 9.90 9.53 10.40
CA ALA A 63 9.06 8.55 9.73
C ALA A 63 7.59 8.67 10.12
N VAL A 64 7.30 8.81 11.41
CA VAL A 64 5.93 8.94 11.93
C VAL A 64 5.29 10.24 11.46
N THR A 65 6.00 11.36 11.53
CA THR A 65 5.47 12.67 11.09
C THR A 65 5.21 12.69 9.59
N ALA A 66 6.14 12.18 8.78
CA ALA A 66 5.96 12.07 7.32
C ALA A 66 4.80 11.14 6.95
N ALA A 67 4.69 9.99 7.63
CA ALA A 67 3.60 9.04 7.45
C ALA A 67 2.23 9.66 7.76
N VAL A 68 2.09 10.31 8.91
CA VAL A 68 0.83 10.93 9.34
C VAL A 68 0.46 12.11 8.42
N ALA A 69 1.45 12.90 8.00
CA ALA A 69 1.25 13.96 7.02
C ALA A 69 0.79 13.39 5.67
N GLY A 70 1.39 12.28 5.22
CA GLY A 70 0.98 11.60 4.00
C GLY A 70 -0.44 11.05 4.08
N ASP A 71 -0.78 10.40 5.19
CA ASP A 71 -2.14 9.92 5.46
C ASP A 71 -3.16 11.07 5.45
N ALA A 72 -2.79 12.23 6.02
CA ALA A 72 -3.63 13.42 5.99
C ALA A 72 -3.82 13.92 4.55
N ILE A 73 -2.76 13.98 3.74
CA ILE A 73 -2.85 14.39 2.32
C ILE A 73 -3.73 13.42 1.54
N GLY A 74 -3.55 12.11 1.71
CA GLY A 74 -4.36 11.08 1.06
C GLY A 74 -5.85 11.18 1.45
N PHE A 75 -6.12 11.39 2.73
CA PHE A 75 -7.47 11.60 3.25
C PHE A 75 -8.14 12.85 2.66
N HIS A 76 -7.45 13.99 2.68
CA HIS A 76 -8.01 15.26 2.21
C HIS A 76 -8.15 15.29 0.68
N SER A 77 -7.18 14.74 -0.06
CA SER A 77 -7.26 14.64 -1.52
C SER A 77 -8.47 13.80 -1.94
N ALA A 78 -8.69 12.64 -1.31
CA ALA A 78 -9.86 11.82 -1.57
C ALA A 78 -11.18 12.51 -1.17
N ARG A 79 -11.21 13.22 -0.05
CA ARG A 79 -12.40 13.99 0.38
C ARG A 79 -12.75 15.12 -0.59
N LEU A 80 -11.75 15.79 -1.16
CA LEU A 80 -11.94 16.89 -2.12
C LEU A 80 -12.31 16.38 -3.52
N LEU A 81 -11.70 15.29 -3.98
CA LEU A 81 -11.89 14.73 -5.31
C LEU A 81 -13.10 13.78 -5.40
N GLY A 82 -13.45 13.11 -4.30
CA GLY A 82 -14.56 12.15 -4.21
C GLY A 82 -15.88 12.69 -4.75
N PRO A 83 -16.37 13.85 -4.29
CA PRO A 83 -17.60 14.45 -4.82
C PRO A 83 -17.53 14.83 -6.30
N ARG A 84 -16.34 15.01 -6.88
CA ARG A 84 -16.17 15.31 -8.31
C ARG A 84 -16.36 14.06 -9.16
N LEU A 85 -15.87 12.92 -8.70
CA LEU A 85 -15.98 11.62 -9.38
C LEU A 85 -17.44 11.12 -9.44
N TRP A 86 -18.30 11.55 -8.52
CA TRP A 86 -19.66 11.04 -8.36
C TRP A 86 -20.72 11.98 -8.97
N ARG A 87 -20.34 13.19 -9.37
CA ARG A 87 -21.23 14.24 -9.86
C ARG A 87 -22.00 13.88 -11.15
N GLY A 88 -21.60 12.83 -11.87
CA GLY A 88 -22.30 12.33 -13.05
C GLY A 88 -23.26 11.15 -12.81
N SER A 89 -23.25 10.52 -11.63
CA SER A 89 -24.02 9.30 -11.38
C SER A 89 -25.24 9.57 -10.48
N ARG A 90 -26.41 9.70 -11.11
CA ARG A 90 -27.73 9.75 -10.42
C ARG A 90 -28.31 8.36 -10.16
N SER A 91 -27.51 7.29 -10.33
CA SER A 91 -27.99 5.93 -10.12
C SER A 91 -28.23 5.68 -8.63
N GLU A 92 -29.44 5.26 -8.28
CA GLU A 92 -29.82 4.89 -6.91
C GLU A 92 -28.91 3.82 -6.29
N ARG A 93 -28.33 2.94 -7.15
CA ARG A 93 -27.31 1.96 -6.74
C ARG A 93 -26.08 2.64 -6.14
N VAL A 94 -25.59 3.71 -6.77
CA VAL A 94 -24.40 4.44 -6.34
C VAL A 94 -24.66 5.17 -5.02
N LEU A 95 -25.82 5.78 -4.84
CA LEU A 95 -26.21 6.36 -3.54
C LEU A 95 -26.25 5.32 -2.41
N ARG A 96 -26.84 4.14 -2.65
CA ARG A 96 -26.87 3.06 -1.64
C ARG A 96 -25.47 2.57 -1.27
N HIS A 97 -24.56 2.45 -2.24
CA HIS A 97 -23.17 2.08 -1.96
C HIS A 97 -22.44 3.16 -1.14
N ARG A 98 -22.70 4.45 -1.41
CA ARG A 98 -22.16 5.56 -0.63
C ARG A 98 -22.58 5.49 0.84
N GLN A 99 -23.88 5.37 1.09
CA GLN A 99 -24.43 5.35 2.44
C GLN A 99 -23.86 4.20 3.27
N ARG A 100 -23.74 3.01 2.66
CA ARG A 100 -23.09 1.85 3.31
C ARG A 100 -21.62 2.11 3.61
N ALA A 101 -20.87 2.69 2.67
CA ALA A 101 -19.46 3.02 2.89
C ALA A 101 -19.29 4.07 4.01
N GLU A 102 -20.11 5.10 4.03
CA GLU A 102 -20.14 6.11 5.11
C GLU A 102 -20.43 5.46 6.47
N GLU A 103 -21.38 4.53 6.55
CA GLU A 103 -21.71 3.84 7.79
C GLU A 103 -20.58 2.94 8.32
N ILE A 104 -19.94 2.17 7.43
CA ILE A 104 -18.77 1.35 7.78
C ILE A 104 -17.63 2.24 8.26
N ILE A 105 -17.35 3.33 7.55
CA ILE A 105 -16.27 4.26 7.88
C ILE A 105 -16.58 4.99 9.18
N ARG A 106 -17.83 5.40 9.45
CA ARG A 106 -18.23 5.98 10.74
C ARG A 106 -17.94 5.06 11.91
N ARG A 107 -18.14 3.75 11.74
CA ARG A 107 -17.96 2.76 12.80
C ARG A 107 -16.51 2.34 12.98
N TYR A 108 -15.75 2.22 11.89
CA TYR A 108 -14.41 1.62 11.91
C TYR A 108 -13.28 2.53 11.40
N GLY A 109 -13.53 3.79 11.07
CA GLY A 109 -12.56 4.65 10.38
C GLY A 109 -11.18 4.74 11.06
N ALA A 110 -11.15 4.97 12.39
CA ALA A 110 -9.89 4.97 13.14
C ALA A 110 -9.23 3.60 13.17
N TRP A 111 -10.00 2.54 13.39
CA TRP A 111 -9.49 1.17 13.40
C TRP A 111 -8.96 0.74 12.04
N ALA A 112 -9.62 1.16 10.96
CA ALA A 112 -9.18 0.95 9.60
C ALA A 112 -7.83 1.63 9.35
N MET A 113 -7.66 2.89 9.76
CA MET A 113 -6.37 3.59 9.68
C MET A 113 -5.26 2.86 10.45
N PHE A 114 -5.58 2.30 11.62
CA PHE A 114 -4.62 1.55 12.43
C PHE A 114 -4.25 0.21 11.79
N VAL A 115 -5.22 -0.68 11.59
CA VAL A 115 -4.99 -2.06 11.10
C VAL A 115 -4.55 -2.07 9.65
N GLY A 116 -5.15 -1.21 8.82
CA GLY A 116 -4.83 -1.11 7.40
C GLY A 116 -3.36 -0.80 7.17
N ARG A 117 -2.70 -0.14 8.13
CA ARG A 117 -1.29 0.25 8.02
C ARG A 117 -0.31 -0.94 7.99
N PHE A 118 -0.67 -2.05 8.63
CA PHE A 118 0.17 -3.25 8.70
C PHE A 118 0.05 -4.15 7.46
N ILE A 119 -0.85 -3.82 6.53
CA ILE A 119 -1.05 -4.57 5.30
C ILE A 119 -0.52 -3.71 4.13
N PRO A 120 0.57 -4.13 3.43
CA PRO A 120 1.31 -3.27 2.51
C PRO A 120 0.49 -2.59 1.41
N PHE A 121 -0.51 -3.28 0.85
CA PHE A 121 -1.38 -2.70 -0.18
C PHE A 121 -2.53 -1.87 0.42
N VAL A 122 -3.04 -2.27 1.58
CA VAL A 122 -4.20 -1.62 2.21
C VAL A 122 -3.79 -0.30 2.84
N ARG A 123 -2.57 -0.18 3.37
CA ARG A 123 -2.09 1.04 4.02
C ARG A 123 -2.11 2.28 3.13
N THR A 124 -1.81 2.11 1.84
CA THR A 124 -1.82 3.23 0.88
C THR A 124 -3.21 3.53 0.36
N LEU A 125 -4.18 2.62 0.51
CA LEU A 125 -5.57 2.83 0.10
C LEU A 125 -6.45 3.36 1.22
N THR A 126 -6.17 2.95 2.45
CA THR A 126 -6.97 3.26 3.63
C THR A 126 -7.20 4.76 3.82
N PRO A 127 -6.18 5.66 3.80
CA PRO A 127 -6.42 7.09 3.97
C PRO A 127 -7.37 7.63 2.91
N HIS A 128 -7.25 7.19 1.66
CA HIS A 128 -8.14 7.61 0.58
C HIS A 128 -9.57 7.07 0.76
N LEU A 129 -9.71 5.78 1.07
CA LEU A 129 -11.03 5.15 1.29
C LEU A 129 -11.77 5.79 2.47
N VAL A 130 -11.06 6.02 3.57
CA VAL A 130 -11.61 6.67 4.77
C VAL A 130 -11.95 8.14 4.47
N GLY A 131 -11.15 8.83 3.64
CA GLY A 131 -11.42 10.19 3.17
C GLY A 131 -12.69 10.33 2.32
N LEU A 132 -13.05 9.30 1.55
CA LEU A 132 -14.32 9.26 0.81
C LEU A 132 -15.54 9.13 1.72
N GLY A 133 -15.39 8.61 2.93
CA GLY A 133 -16.48 8.36 3.89
C GLY A 133 -17.00 9.60 4.63
N GLY A 134 -16.49 10.80 4.32
CA GLY A 134 -17.04 12.07 4.81
C GLY A 134 -16.84 12.37 6.30
N LEU A 135 -16.09 11.55 7.04
CA LEU A 135 -15.75 11.81 8.44
C LEU A 135 -14.87 13.07 8.61
N PRO A 136 -14.88 13.72 9.79
CA PRO A 136 -13.84 14.69 10.13
C PRO A 136 -12.52 13.98 10.44
N TYR A 137 -11.39 14.51 9.97
CA TYR A 137 -10.05 13.92 10.17
C TYR A 137 -9.72 13.65 11.65
N ARG A 138 -10.19 14.52 12.56
CA ARG A 138 -9.99 14.37 14.02
C ARG A 138 -10.49 13.03 14.58
N ARG A 139 -11.50 12.40 13.96
CA ARG A 139 -12.01 11.09 14.40
C ARG A 139 -11.12 9.92 13.97
N VAL A 140 -10.33 10.08 12.90
CA VAL A 140 -9.51 9.01 12.34
C VAL A 140 -8.01 9.21 12.61
N ALA A 141 -7.61 10.44 12.94
CA ALA A 141 -6.24 10.82 13.26
C ALA A 141 -5.59 9.96 14.36
N PRO A 142 -6.26 9.59 15.47
CA PRO A 142 -5.63 8.73 16.49
C PRO A 142 -5.22 7.38 15.92
N GLY A 143 -6.05 6.77 15.07
CA GLY A 143 -5.74 5.52 14.39
C GLY A 143 -4.58 5.64 13.40
N ALA A 144 -4.53 6.76 12.67
CA ALA A 144 -3.42 7.06 11.75
C ALA A 144 -2.09 7.23 12.49
N VAL A 145 -2.08 8.00 13.58
CA VAL A 145 -0.89 8.25 14.40
C VAL A 145 -0.40 6.96 15.07
N LEU A 146 -1.28 6.21 15.71
CA LEU A 146 -0.92 4.95 16.36
C LEU A 146 -0.45 3.90 15.34
N GLY A 147 -1.11 3.84 14.17
CA GLY A 147 -0.70 2.95 13.09
C GLY A 147 0.68 3.32 12.55
N ALA A 148 0.93 4.62 12.34
CA ALA A 148 2.22 5.12 11.86
C ALA A 148 3.34 4.87 12.88
N ALA A 149 3.09 5.14 14.16
CA ALA A 149 4.04 4.88 15.24
C ALA A 149 4.36 3.39 15.36
N GLY A 150 3.34 2.52 15.39
CA GLY A 150 3.54 1.07 15.49
C GLY A 150 4.31 0.52 14.29
N TRP A 151 3.90 0.90 13.08
CA TRP A 151 4.56 0.50 11.84
C TRP A 151 6.01 0.97 11.75
N ALA A 152 6.27 2.25 12.02
CA ALA A 152 7.63 2.81 12.00
C ALA A 152 8.53 2.13 13.05
N THR A 153 8.01 1.89 14.25
CA THR A 153 8.74 1.20 15.32
C THR A 153 9.07 -0.23 14.93
N LEU A 154 8.17 -0.96 14.27
CA LEU A 154 8.43 -2.32 13.79
C LEU A 154 9.50 -2.34 12.72
N GLU A 155 9.34 -1.59 11.62
CA GLU A 155 10.29 -1.67 10.50
C GLU A 155 11.66 -1.08 10.89
N ILE A 156 11.71 0.12 11.50
CA ILE A 156 12.99 0.72 11.94
C ILE A 156 13.60 -0.09 13.07
N GLY A 157 12.79 -0.59 14.02
CA GLY A 157 13.27 -1.38 15.15
C GLY A 157 13.90 -2.69 14.73
N VAL A 158 13.35 -3.38 13.72
CA VAL A 158 13.98 -4.57 13.13
C VAL A 158 15.33 -4.20 12.51
N GLY A 159 15.40 -3.13 11.72
CA GLY A 159 16.65 -2.66 11.12
C GLY A 159 17.72 -2.30 12.16
N TYR A 160 17.29 -1.64 13.24
CA TYR A 160 18.15 -1.27 14.36
C TYR A 160 18.66 -2.51 15.11
N ALA A 161 17.78 -3.46 15.43
CA ALA A 161 18.15 -4.70 16.11
C ALA A 161 19.12 -5.55 15.26
N VAL A 162 18.87 -5.63 13.94
CA VAL A 162 19.80 -6.26 13.00
C VAL A 162 21.13 -5.52 13.00
N GLY A 163 21.15 -4.18 12.99
CA GLY A 163 22.39 -3.41 13.03
C GLY A 163 23.22 -3.61 14.30
N VAL A 164 22.56 -3.61 15.46
CA VAL A 164 23.22 -3.91 16.75
C VAL A 164 23.75 -5.33 16.76
N SER A 165 23.00 -6.30 16.23
CA SER A 165 23.43 -7.71 16.17
C SER A 165 24.53 -7.93 15.13
N ALA A 166 24.50 -7.21 14.01
CA ALA A 166 25.51 -7.23 12.96
C ALA A 166 26.85 -6.64 13.42
N ALA A 167 26.86 -5.71 14.37
CA ALA A 167 28.11 -5.30 15.01
C ALA A 167 28.81 -6.47 15.75
N SER A 168 28.06 -7.54 16.06
CA SER A 168 28.52 -8.77 16.70
C SER A 168 28.80 -9.92 15.72
N VAL A 169 28.47 -9.77 14.43
CA VAL A 169 28.43 -10.86 13.43
C VAL A 169 29.16 -10.43 12.16
N ASP A 170 29.87 -11.35 11.50
CA ASP A 170 30.69 -11.05 10.31
C ASP A 170 29.90 -10.32 9.20
N PRO A 171 30.39 -9.17 8.68
CA PRO A 171 29.71 -8.36 7.65
C PRO A 171 29.27 -9.14 6.42
N TYR A 172 29.98 -10.20 6.06
CA TYR A 172 29.67 -11.06 4.91
C TYR A 172 28.30 -11.73 5.05
N VAL A 173 27.92 -12.12 6.27
CA VAL A 173 26.65 -12.81 6.57
C VAL A 173 25.47 -11.86 6.45
N VAL A 174 25.65 -10.61 6.87
CA VAL A 174 24.63 -9.56 6.82
C VAL A 174 24.32 -9.18 5.37
N VAL A 175 25.36 -8.98 4.56
CA VAL A 175 25.23 -8.67 3.12
C VAL A 175 24.58 -9.83 2.37
N LEU A 176 24.99 -11.07 2.64
CA LEU A 176 24.40 -12.26 2.01
C LEU A 176 22.92 -12.42 2.35
N THR A 177 22.54 -12.16 3.60
CA THR A 177 21.15 -12.25 4.06
C THR A 177 20.28 -11.16 3.44
N ALA A 178 20.77 -9.91 3.40
CA ALA A 178 20.08 -8.81 2.73
C ALA A 178 19.91 -9.06 1.22
N ALA A 179 20.96 -9.56 0.56
CA ALA A 179 20.91 -9.95 -0.85
C ALA A 179 19.92 -11.10 -1.10
N ALA A 180 19.90 -12.12 -0.23
CA ALA A 180 18.98 -13.24 -0.33
C ALA A 180 17.52 -12.82 -0.15
N VAL A 181 17.24 -11.93 0.81
CA VAL A 181 15.89 -11.36 1.00
C VAL A 181 15.50 -10.52 -0.22
N GLY A 182 16.39 -9.66 -0.73
CA GLY A 182 16.14 -8.89 -1.95
C GLY A 182 15.85 -9.77 -3.17
N LEU A 183 16.58 -10.88 -3.32
CA LEU A 183 16.39 -11.85 -4.40
C LEU A 183 15.07 -12.61 -4.26
N ALA A 184 14.70 -12.99 -3.04
CA ALA A 184 13.43 -13.67 -2.76
C ALA A 184 12.22 -12.76 -3.03
N LEU A 185 12.32 -11.48 -2.68
CA LEU A 185 11.26 -10.49 -2.92
C LEU A 185 11.11 -10.18 -4.42
N THR A 186 12.22 -10.01 -5.15
CA THR A 186 12.19 -9.79 -6.60
C THR A 186 11.74 -11.04 -7.36
N GLY A 187 12.18 -12.23 -6.94
CA GLY A 187 11.72 -13.51 -7.46
C GLY A 187 10.23 -13.74 -7.21
N GLY A 188 9.76 -13.49 -5.99
CA GLY A 188 8.35 -13.60 -5.61
C GLY A 188 7.46 -12.63 -6.41
N TRP A 189 7.90 -11.40 -6.60
CA TRP A 189 7.19 -10.40 -7.42
C TRP A 189 7.16 -10.79 -8.90
N ALA A 190 8.28 -11.29 -9.45
CA ALA A 190 8.36 -11.76 -10.83
C ALA A 190 7.45 -12.98 -11.08
N LEU A 191 7.41 -13.92 -10.13
CA LEU A 191 6.55 -15.09 -10.17
C LEU A 191 5.07 -14.70 -10.05
N TRP A 192 4.74 -13.78 -9.15
CA TRP A 192 3.38 -13.28 -8.99
C TRP A 192 2.90 -12.50 -10.22
N ARG A 193 3.77 -11.69 -10.86
CA ARG A 193 3.47 -11.05 -12.16
C ARG A 193 3.27 -12.05 -13.29
N ARG A 194 4.02 -13.16 -13.31
CA ARG A 194 3.84 -14.22 -14.30
C ARG A 194 2.52 -14.97 -14.10
N SER A 195 2.15 -15.25 -12.84
CA SER A 195 0.88 -15.91 -12.48
C SER A 195 -0.35 -15.03 -12.70
N SER A 196 -0.18 -13.69 -12.73
CA SER A 196 -1.29 -12.75 -12.93
C SER A 196 -1.55 -12.40 -14.40
N ARG A 197 -0.89 -13.08 -15.36
CA ARG A 197 -1.23 -12.96 -16.79
C ARG A 197 -2.59 -13.63 -17.03
N PRO A 198 -3.60 -12.94 -17.56
CA PRO A 198 -4.90 -13.54 -17.82
C PRO A 198 -4.76 -14.73 -18.77
N SER A 199 -5.27 -15.90 -18.36
CA SER A 199 -5.32 -17.10 -19.19
C SER A 199 -6.10 -16.80 -20.49
N PRO A 200 -5.54 -17.03 -21.70
CA PRO A 200 -6.16 -16.71 -22.99
C PRO A 200 -7.51 -17.40 -23.31
N ARG A 201 -8.04 -18.24 -22.41
CA ARG A 201 -9.23 -19.07 -22.65
C ARG A 201 -10.57 -18.31 -22.63
N SER A 202 -10.62 -17.04 -22.21
CA SER A 202 -11.86 -16.25 -22.23
C SER A 202 -12.09 -15.45 -23.53
N MET A 203 -11.09 -15.31 -24.40
CA MET A 203 -11.23 -14.58 -25.68
C MET A 203 -11.84 -15.44 -26.81
N GLY A 204 -11.83 -16.78 -26.70
CA GLY A 204 -12.42 -17.67 -27.71
C GLY A 204 -13.94 -17.84 -27.62
N ALA A 205 -14.56 -17.43 -26.52
CA ALA A 205 -16.01 -17.59 -26.32
C ALA A 205 -16.84 -16.40 -26.86
N ALA A 206 -16.21 -15.25 -27.11
CA ALA A 206 -16.89 -14.03 -27.56
C ALA A 206 -17.01 -13.92 -29.09
N SER A 207 -16.40 -14.83 -29.85
CA SER A 207 -16.41 -14.84 -31.33
C SER A 207 -17.27 -15.94 -31.94
N ALA A 208 -18.04 -16.69 -31.13
CA ALA A 208 -18.99 -17.65 -31.67
C ALA A 208 -20.17 -16.93 -32.33
N PRO A 209 -20.50 -17.20 -33.61
CA PRO A 209 -21.62 -16.56 -34.28
C PRO A 209 -22.94 -16.88 -33.57
N PRO A 210 -23.92 -15.96 -33.58
CA PRO A 210 -25.19 -16.14 -32.89
C PRO A 210 -25.89 -17.42 -33.36
N ARG A 211 -26.25 -18.29 -32.41
CA ARG A 211 -27.02 -19.51 -32.69
C ARG A 211 -28.35 -19.12 -33.35
N PRO A 212 -28.76 -19.79 -34.43
CA PRO A 212 -30.04 -19.50 -35.08
C PRO A 212 -31.21 -19.77 -34.10
N PRO A 213 -32.31 -19.02 -34.21
CA PRO A 213 -33.46 -19.15 -33.33
C PRO A 213 -34.00 -20.58 -33.36
N ARG A 214 -34.13 -21.17 -32.17
CA ARG A 214 -34.67 -22.50 -31.94
C ARG A 214 -36.11 -22.52 -32.44
N ARG A 215 -36.37 -23.22 -33.56
CA ARG A 215 -37.74 -23.41 -34.09
C ARG A 215 -38.63 -23.96 -32.97
N ALA A 216 -39.76 -23.30 -32.75
CA ALA A 216 -40.78 -23.74 -31.81
C ALA A 216 -41.28 -25.14 -32.19
N PRO A 217 -41.58 -26.03 -31.22
CA PRO A 217 -42.16 -27.32 -31.53
C PRO A 217 -43.53 -27.13 -32.19
N ARG A 218 -43.70 -27.73 -33.38
CA ARG A 218 -45.01 -27.88 -34.03
C ARG A 218 -45.94 -28.59 -33.04
N ARG A 219 -47.00 -27.92 -32.60
CA ARG A 219 -48.13 -28.57 -31.94
C ARG A 219 -48.76 -29.54 -32.94
N THR A 220 -48.48 -30.83 -32.80
CA THR A 220 -49.30 -31.89 -33.38
C THR A 220 -50.59 -31.94 -32.56
N GLY A 221 -51.72 -31.62 -33.19
CA GLY A 221 -53.04 -31.81 -32.58
C GLY A 221 -53.35 -33.30 -32.36
N PRO A 222 -54.29 -33.64 -31.47
CA PRO A 222 -54.66 -35.02 -31.21
C PRO A 222 -55.33 -35.67 -32.43
N PRO A 223 -55.18 -37.00 -32.62
CA PRO A 223 -55.81 -37.72 -33.73
C PRO A 223 -57.34 -37.77 -33.58
N PRO A 224 -58.11 -37.76 -34.67
CA PRO A 224 -59.55 -37.99 -34.63
C PRO A 224 -59.86 -39.45 -34.27
N SER A 225 -60.99 -39.60 -33.56
CA SER A 225 -61.62 -40.84 -33.07
C SER A 225 -61.89 -41.89 -34.14
#